data_AF-A0AAD4C071-F1
#
_entry.id   AF-A0AAD4C071-F1
#
_cell.length_a   1.000
_cell.length_b   1.000
_cell.length_c   1.000
_cell.angle_alpha   90.00
_cell.angle_beta   90.00
_cell.angle_gamma   90.00
#
_symmetry.space_group_name_H-M   'P 1'
#
loop_
_entity.id
_entity.type
_entity.pdbx_description
1 polymer ?
#
loop_
_entity_poly.entity_id
_entity_poly.type
_entity_poly.pdbx_seq_one_letter_code
_entity_poly.pdbx_strand_id
1 'polypeptide(L)' 'PVDDVETVILSHWHSDHSGGMLSFLGMRIPSARPCSADLHPDRPEARGIAVPPTFNTVIGRLRTTRRLSRSSTRGAR' A
#
# COMPACT_ATOMS: atom_id res chain seq x y z
N PRO A 1 1.75 10.39 -19.68
CA PRO A 1 0.57 10.87 -18.93
C PRO A 1 0.32 10.04 -17.66
N VAL A 2 -0.54 10.46 -16.72
CA VAL A 2 -0.77 9.71 -15.46
C VAL A 2 -1.30 8.28 -15.73
N ASP A 3 -1.99 8.09 -16.84
CA ASP A 3 -2.53 6.80 -17.29
C ASP A 3 -1.47 5.81 -17.77
N ASP A 4 -0.26 6.29 -18.10
CA ASP A 4 0.86 5.45 -18.53
C ASP A 4 1.65 4.87 -17.35
N VAL A 5 1.37 5.32 -16.12
CA VAL A 5 2.03 4.80 -14.92
C VAL A 5 1.55 3.38 -14.65
N GLU A 6 2.44 2.41 -14.78
CA GLU A 6 2.12 0.98 -14.62
C GLU A 6 2.30 0.49 -13.17
N THR A 7 3.22 1.10 -12.42
CA THR A 7 3.55 0.69 -11.05
C THR A 7 3.86 1.90 -10.17
N VAL A 8 3.34 1.88 -8.94
CA VAL A 8 3.70 2.78 -7.85
C VAL A 8 4.51 2.00 -6.83
N ILE A 9 5.75 2.43 -6.58
CA ILE A 9 6.64 1.79 -5.61
C ILE A 9 6.56 2.56 -4.29
N LEU A 10 6.25 1.85 -3.20
CA LEU A 10 6.17 2.41 -1.85
C LEU A 10 7.18 1.71 -0.93
N SER A 11 7.90 2.50 -0.14
CA SER A 11 8.75 1.95 0.92
C SER A 11 7.90 1.30 2.03
N HIS A 12 6.77 1.92 2.40
CA HIS A 12 5.84 1.41 3.42
C HIS A 12 4.48 2.15 3.36
N TRP A 13 3.49 1.67 4.14
CA TRP A 13 2.09 2.16 4.15
C TRP A 13 1.83 3.37 5.05
N HIS A 14 2.83 4.15 5.44
CA HIS A 14 2.55 5.36 6.19
C HIS A 14 1.95 6.45 5.29
N SER A 15 1.11 7.31 5.87
CA SER A 15 0.27 8.24 5.10
C SER A 15 1.09 9.31 4.39
N ASP A 16 2.26 9.62 4.91
CA ASP A 16 3.29 10.46 4.32
C ASP A 16 3.93 9.82 3.07
N HIS A 17 3.78 8.50 2.89
CA HIS A 17 4.23 7.78 1.69
C HIS A 17 3.08 7.34 0.77
N SER A 18 1.90 6.99 1.31
CA SER A 18 0.78 6.43 0.54
C SER A 18 -0.45 7.35 0.45
N GLY A 19 -0.45 8.51 1.11
CA GLY A 19 -1.62 9.37 1.23
C GLY A 19 -2.12 9.94 -0.10
N GLY A 20 -1.23 10.12 -1.08
CA GLY A 20 -1.58 10.62 -2.41
C GLY A 20 -2.21 9.58 -3.34
N MET A 21 -2.32 8.30 -2.97
CA MET A 21 -2.77 7.27 -3.91
C MET A 21 -4.22 7.48 -4.37
N LEU A 22 -5.11 7.97 -3.50
CA LEU A 22 -6.50 8.23 -3.90
C LEU A 22 -6.60 9.37 -4.91
N SER A 23 -5.83 10.44 -4.70
CA SER A 23 -5.74 11.54 -5.66
C SER A 23 -5.15 11.06 -7.00
N PHE A 24 -4.11 10.23 -6.96
CA PHE A 24 -3.55 9.59 -8.15
C PHE A 24 -4.59 8.79 -8.92
N LEU A 25 -5.37 7.93 -8.25
CA LEU A 25 -6.45 7.18 -8.88
C LEU A 25 -7.55 8.08 -9.43
N GLY A 26 -7.89 9.18 -8.75
CA GLY A 26 -8.85 10.17 -9.21
C GLY A 26 -8.42 10.95 -10.44
N MET A 27 -7.11 11.03 -10.72
CA MET A 27 -6.58 11.64 -11.95
C MET A 27 -6.60 10.70 -13.15
N ARG A 28 -6.75 9.39 -12.95
CA ARG A 28 -6.71 8.41 -14.03
C ARG A 28 -8.06 8.31 -14.74
N ILE A 29 -8.02 8.06 -16.04
CA ILE A 29 -9.24 7.78 -16.80
C ILE A 29 -9.77 6.36 -16.49
N PRO A 30 -11.08 6.11 -16.54
CA PRO A 30 -11.65 4.78 -16.23
C PRO A 30 -11.14 3.64 -17.11
N SER A 31 -10.71 3.95 -18.33
CA SER A 31 -10.14 2.99 -19.29
C SER A 31 -8.62 2.84 -19.18
N ALA A 32 -7.98 3.49 -18.21
CA ALA A 32 -6.54 3.39 -18.01
C ALA A 32 -6.15 1.95 -17.69
N ARG A 33 -4.94 1.56 -18.12
CA ARG A 33 -4.38 0.23 -17.80
C ARG A 33 -4.29 0.06 -16.27
N PRO A 34 -4.46 -1.16 -15.74
CA PRO A 34 -4.26 -1.41 -14.32
C PRO A 34 -2.89 -0.95 -13.83
N CYS A 35 -2.86 -0.33 -12.65
CA CYS A 35 -1.63 0.11 -12.00
C CYS A 35 -1.38 -0.73 -10.75
N SER A 36 -0.19 -1.34 -10.65
CA SER A 36 0.18 -2.14 -9.49
C SER A 36 0.81 -1.27 -8.40
N ALA A 37 0.53 -1.56 -7.13
CA ALA A 37 1.28 -1.00 -6.01
C ALA A 37 2.31 -2.03 -5.55
N ASP A 38 3.58 -1.73 -5.76
CA ASP A 38 4.70 -2.54 -5.26
C ASP A 38 5.14 -1.99 -3.90
N LEU A 39 5.30 -2.87 -2.93
CA LEU A 39 5.70 -2.50 -1.58
C LEU A 39 6.86 -3.34 -1.12
N HIS A 40 7.76 -2.68 -0.38
CA HIS A 40 8.92 -3.35 0.20
C HIS A 40 8.51 -4.60 1.01
N PRO A 41 9.23 -5.72 0.87
CA PRO A 41 8.93 -6.95 1.62
C PRO A 41 8.98 -6.72 3.14
N ASP A 42 9.96 -5.96 3.63
CA ASP A 42 10.14 -5.65 5.05
C ASP A 42 9.23 -4.54 5.58
N ARG A 43 8.17 -4.17 4.83
CA ARG A 43 7.24 -3.13 5.28
C ARG A 43 6.55 -3.54 6.59
N PRO A 44 6.29 -2.60 7.51
CA PRO A 44 5.48 -2.89 8.69
C PRO A 44 4.07 -3.35 8.29
N GLU A 45 3.68 -4.55 8.71
CA GLU A 45 2.34 -5.10 8.40
C GLU A 45 1.20 -4.44 9.21
N ALA A 46 1.53 -3.80 10.32
CA ALA A 46 0.58 -2.95 11.02
C ALA A 46 1.29 -1.82 11.75
N ARG A 47 0.52 -0.77 12.02
CA ARG A 47 0.98 0.36 12.84
C ARG A 47 0.97 -0.03 14.32
N GLY A 48 2.12 0.14 14.96
CA GLY A 48 2.28 0.05 16.39
C GLY A 48 2.62 1.41 16.98
N ILE A 49 2.26 1.63 18.24
CA ILE A 49 2.78 2.70 19.08
C ILE A 49 3.87 2.06 19.94
N ALA A 50 5.10 2.52 19.77
CA ALA A 50 6.21 2.22 20.66
C ALA A 50 6.64 3.52 21.33
N VAL A 51 6.85 3.48 22.65
CA VAL A 51 7.15 4.69 23.41
C VAL A 51 8.65 4.98 23.32
N PRO A 52 9.05 6.24 23.04
CA PRO A 52 10.44 6.67 23.17
C PRO A 52 10.94 6.50 24.62
N PRO A 53 12.26 6.42 24.86
CA PRO A 53 13.33 6.48 23.87
C PRO A 53 13.76 5.09 23.35
N THR A 54 13.34 4.01 24.01
CA THR A 54 13.86 2.67 23.70
C THR A 54 13.11 1.99 22.56
N PHE A 55 11.84 2.30 22.33
CA PHE A 55 11.00 1.69 21.28
C PHE A 55 10.94 0.15 21.30
N ASN A 56 11.38 -0.48 22.41
CA ASN A 56 11.51 -1.93 22.53
C ASN A 56 10.18 -2.66 22.77
N THR A 57 9.11 -1.92 23.08
CA THR A 57 7.82 -2.49 23.42
C THR A 57 6.71 -1.76 22.69
N VAL A 58 5.94 -2.51 21.90
CA VAL A 58 4.74 -2.02 21.22
C VAL A 58 3.60 -2.03 22.23
N ILE A 59 3.17 -0.85 22.67
CA ILE A 59 2.11 -0.67 23.69
C ILE A 59 0.70 -0.64 23.09
N GLY A 60 0.60 -0.59 21.77
CA GLY A 60 -0.66 -0.69 21.04
C GLY A 60 -0.39 -0.96 19.58
N ARG A 61 -1.17 -1.84 18.95
CA ARG A 61 -1.05 -2.16 17.53
C ARG A 61 -2.42 -2.30 16.91
N LEU A 62 -2.62 -1.68 15.76
CA LEU A 62 -3.79 -1.96 14.94
C LEU A 62 -3.72 -3.42 14.46
N ARG A 63 -4.85 -4.13 14.47
CA ARG A 63 -4.90 -5.51 13.98
C ARG A 63 -4.32 -5.56 12.56
N THR A 64 -3.47 -6.56 12.29
CA THR A 64 -2.97 -6.81 10.95
C THR A 64 -4.17 -7.00 10.02
N THR A 65 -4.20 -6.25 8.91
CA THR A 65 -5.17 -6.49 7.84
C THR A 65 -4.94 -7.88 7.27
N ARG A 66 -6.01 -8.66 7.08
CA ARG A 66 -5.96 -10.01 6.52
C ARG A 66 -5.13 -9.99 5.24
N ARG A 67 -4.06 -10.79 5.18
CA ARG A 67 -3.26 -10.98 3.95
C ARG A 67 -4.20 -11.40 2.83
N LEU A 68 -4.40 -10.54 1.84
CA LEU A 68 -5.16 -10.89 0.65
C LEU A 68 -4.34 -11.94 -0.10
N SER A 69 -4.85 -13.17 -0.20
CA SER A 69 -4.29 -14.15 -1.13
C SER A 69 -4.42 -13.57 -2.53
N ARG A 70 -3.33 -13.62 -3.32
CA ARG A 70 -3.36 -13.26 -4.75
C ARG A 70 -4.57 -13.94 -5.40
N SER A 71 -5.57 -13.17 -5.81
CA SER A 71 -6.63 -13.65 -6.69
C SER A 71 -5.98 -13.90 -8.04
N SER A 72 -5.86 -15.18 -8.41
CA SER A 72 -5.55 -15.60 -9.78
C SER A 72 -6.53 -14.90 -10.72
N THR A 73 -6.02 -13.99 -11.53
CA THR A 73 -6.76 -13.41 -12.66
C THR A 73 -7.01 -14.54 -13.65
N ARG A 74 -8.16 -15.21 -13.54
CA ARG A 74 -8.70 -15.97 -14.68
C ARG A 74 -9.12 -14.94 -15.71
N GLY A 75 -8.38 -14.88 -16.81
CA GLY A 75 -8.74 -14.10 -17.98
C GLY A 75 -10.16 -14.45 -18.40
N ALA A 76 -11.02 -13.44 -18.44
CA ALA A 76 -12.27 -13.51 -19.16
C ALA A 76 -11.92 -13.66 -20.65
N ARG A 77 -12.28 -14.81 -21.22
CA ARG A 77 -12.41 -15.03 -22.66
C ARG A 77 -13.80 -14.60 -23.11
#